data_AF-A0A0F9HS47-F1
#
_entry.id   AF-A0A0F9HS47-F1
#
_cell.length_a   1.000
_cell.length_b   1.000
_cell.length_c   1.000
_cell.angle_alpha   90.00
_cell.angle_beta   90.00
_cell.angle_gamma   90.00
#
_symmetry.space_group_name_H-M   'P 1'
#
loop_
_entity.id
_entity.type
_entity.pdbx_description
1 polymer ?
#
loop_
_entity_poly.entity_id
_entity_poly.type
_entity_poly.pdbx_seq_one_letter_code
_entity_poly.pdbx_strand_id
1 'polypeptide(L)'
;AINTSGTAVGFAYKYDGAGTFLGDRAVYWGADGVAVDLNTLIDPASGWVLEQAYAISDTDWISGVGVFDPDGAGGLDSYDRLFLVQIPEPATLCLLGAGACLPLLRRRRMRRPPGAPEPD
;
A
#
# COMPACT_ATOMS: atom_id res chain seq x y z
N ALA A 1 1.05 0.23 18.51
CA ALA A 1 0.20 1.42 18.72
C ALA A 1 -1.14 1.24 18.00
N ILE A 2 -2.16 2.07 18.27
CA ILE A 2 -3.45 2.06 17.56
C ILE A 2 -3.96 3.49 17.37
N ASN A 3 -4.57 3.81 16.21
CA ASN A 3 -5.17 5.12 15.93
C ASN A 3 -6.70 5.13 16.09
N THR A 4 -7.32 6.29 15.92
CA THR A 4 -8.78 6.49 16.08
C THR A 4 -9.64 5.72 15.07
N SER A 5 -9.10 5.37 13.91
CA SER A 5 -9.75 4.50 12.91
C SER A 5 -9.74 3.01 13.30
N GLY A 6 -9.09 2.67 14.42
CA GLY A 6 -8.94 1.29 14.87
C GLY A 6 -7.79 0.53 14.19
N THR A 7 -6.96 1.23 13.40
CA THR A 7 -5.78 0.63 12.77
C THR A 7 -4.67 0.47 13.80
N ALA A 8 -4.22 -0.76 14.02
CA ALA A 8 -3.10 -1.07 14.90
C ALA A 8 -1.80 -1.27 14.11
N VAL A 9 -0.66 -1.00 14.73
CA VAL A 9 0.68 -1.22 14.15
C VAL A 9 1.65 -1.87 15.14
N GLY A 10 2.63 -2.59 14.60
CA GLY A 10 3.61 -3.39 15.32
C GLY A 10 4.56 -4.14 14.39
N PHE A 11 4.97 -5.35 14.78
CA PHE A 11 5.80 -6.22 13.96
C PHE A 11 5.36 -7.69 14.05
N ALA A 12 5.77 -8.48 13.07
CA ALA A 12 5.59 -9.93 13.06
C ALA A 12 6.85 -10.64 12.53
N TYR A 13 7.09 -11.85 13.01
CA TYR A 13 8.14 -12.72 12.49
C TYR A 13 7.72 -13.36 11.17
N LYS A 14 8.52 -13.16 10.11
CA LYS A 14 8.27 -13.81 8.82
C LYS A 14 8.98 -15.16 8.79
N TYR A 15 8.26 -16.17 8.31
CA TYR A 15 8.83 -17.50 8.03
C TYR A 15 8.55 -17.89 6.58
N ASP A 16 9.42 -18.71 5.98
CA ASP A 16 9.14 -19.37 4.71
C ASP A 16 8.23 -20.61 4.91
N GLY A 17 7.91 -21.30 3.80
CA GLY A 17 7.08 -22.51 3.85
C GLY A 17 7.75 -23.72 4.52
N ALA A 18 9.07 -23.67 4.75
CA ALA A 18 9.83 -24.68 5.48
C ALA A 18 10.01 -24.34 6.98
N GLY A 19 9.53 -23.17 7.42
CA GLY A 19 9.67 -22.68 8.79
C GLY A 19 10.99 -21.96 9.08
N THR A 20 11.77 -21.60 8.05
CA THR A 20 12.97 -20.77 8.22
C THR A 20 12.58 -19.34 8.55
N PHE A 21 13.17 -18.77 9.59
CA PHE A 21 12.99 -17.37 9.94
C PHE A 21 13.60 -16.45 8.86
N LEU A 22 12.83 -15.48 8.38
CA LEU A 22 13.18 -14.54 7.30
C LEU A 22 13.31 -13.09 7.78
N GLY A 23 13.31 -12.87 9.09
CA GLY A 23 13.39 -11.53 9.69
C GLY A 23 12.04 -10.98 10.16
N ASP A 24 12.13 -9.82 10.79
CA ASP A 24 10.98 -9.07 11.30
C ASP A 24 10.33 -8.27 10.17
N ARG A 25 9.01 -8.10 10.24
CA ARG A 25 8.25 -7.27 9.30
C ARG A 25 7.39 -6.30 10.08
N ALA A 26 7.49 -5.02 9.72
CA ALA A 26 6.58 -4.00 10.21
C ALA A 26 5.19 -4.27 9.62
N VAL A 27 4.17 -4.29 10.47
CA VAL A 27 2.81 -4.73 10.11
C VAL A 27 1.79 -3.72 10.62
N TYR A 28 0.72 -3.53 9.85
CA TYR A 28 -0.51 -2.93 10.35
C TYR A 28 -1.68 -3.93 10.31
N TRP A 29 -2.66 -3.72 11.18
CA TRP A 29 -3.92 -4.45 11.21
C TRP A 29 -5.08 -3.48 11.08
N GLY A 30 -5.93 -3.72 10.09
CA GLY A 30 -7.20 -3.02 9.98
C GLY A 30 -8.22 -3.52 11.00
N ALA A 31 -9.40 -2.89 11.03
CA ALA A 31 -10.51 -3.32 11.88
C ALA A 31 -11.04 -4.73 11.54
N ASP A 32 -10.69 -5.26 10.35
CA ASP A 32 -10.96 -6.64 9.93
C ASP A 32 -9.99 -7.67 10.57
N GLY A 33 -8.97 -7.21 11.28
CA GLY A 33 -7.97 -8.04 11.94
C GLY A 33 -6.94 -8.64 10.98
N VAL A 34 -6.97 -8.28 9.69
CA VAL A 34 -6.01 -8.79 8.71
C VAL A 34 -4.67 -8.09 8.88
N ALA A 35 -3.62 -8.88 9.07
CA ALA A 35 -2.25 -8.41 9.13
C ALA A 35 -1.76 -8.07 7.71
N VAL A 36 -1.27 -6.85 7.51
CA VAL A 36 -0.68 -6.41 6.25
C VAL A 36 0.76 -5.97 6.49
N ASP A 37 1.69 -6.60 5.75
CA ASP A 37 3.12 -6.28 5.77
C ASP A 37 3.35 -4.91 5.10
N LEU A 38 3.89 -3.94 5.84
CA LEU A 38 4.14 -2.58 5.35
C LEU A 38 5.17 -2.55 4.22
N ASN A 39 6.01 -3.58 4.09
CA ASN A 39 6.94 -3.70 2.96
C ASN A 39 6.21 -3.86 1.62
N THR A 40 4.93 -4.24 1.62
CA THR A 40 4.10 -4.29 0.40
C THR A 40 3.68 -2.91 -0.10
N LEU A 41 3.86 -1.86 0.69
CA LEU A 41 3.49 -0.48 0.36
C LEU A 41 4.65 0.34 -0.23
N ILE A 42 5.86 -0.21 -0.24
CA ILE A 42 7.06 0.46 -0.75
C ILE A 42 7.60 -0.26 -1.99
N ASP A 43 8.46 0.42 -2.75
CA ASP A 43 9.16 -0.22 -3.86
C ASP A 43 10.09 -1.33 -3.31
N PRO A 44 9.95 -2.60 -3.76
CA PRO A 44 10.84 -3.68 -3.32
C PRO A 44 12.31 -3.45 -3.74
N ALA A 45 12.59 -2.56 -4.69
CA ALA A 45 13.94 -2.16 -5.07
C ALA A 45 14.46 -0.92 -4.31
N SER A 46 13.71 -0.42 -3.32
CA SER A 46 14.08 0.78 -2.55
C SER A 46 15.29 0.61 -1.64
N GLY A 47 15.75 -0.62 -1.42
CA GLY A 47 16.80 -0.94 -0.44
C GLY A 47 16.32 -0.97 1.01
N TRP A 48 15.02 -0.76 1.25
CA TRP A 48 14.44 -0.79 2.60
C TRP A 48 13.83 -2.15 2.94
N VAL A 49 14.03 -2.57 4.18
CA VAL A 49 13.21 -3.57 4.86
C VAL A 49 12.69 -2.93 6.14
N LEU A 50 11.39 -2.69 6.20
CA LEU A 50 10.71 -2.15 7.38
C LEU A 50 10.47 -3.29 8.38
N GLU A 51 11.07 -3.20 9.57
CA GLU A 51 11.09 -4.30 10.53
C GLU A 51 10.12 -4.09 11.70
N GLN A 52 10.07 -2.88 12.26
CA GLN A 52 9.26 -2.58 13.43
C GLN A 52 8.50 -1.27 13.27
N ALA A 53 7.17 -1.31 13.36
CA ALA A 53 6.34 -0.11 13.48
C ALA A 53 6.05 0.18 14.95
N TYR A 54 6.37 1.40 15.39
CA TYR A 54 6.22 1.80 16.79
C TYR A 54 5.01 2.70 17.03
N ALA A 55 4.72 3.60 16.09
CA ALA A 55 3.63 4.56 16.23
C ALA A 55 2.82 4.68 14.94
N ILE A 56 1.55 5.05 15.09
CA ILE A 56 0.64 5.41 14.02
C ILE A 56 -0.11 6.68 14.43
N SER A 57 -0.30 7.59 13.49
CA SER A 57 -1.11 8.80 13.67
C SER A 57 -2.54 8.59 13.18
N ASP A 58 -3.44 9.52 13.53
CA ASP A 58 -4.82 9.53 13.04
C ASP A 58 -4.95 9.85 11.54
N THR A 59 -3.86 10.22 10.88
CA THR A 59 -3.77 10.41 9.42
C THR A 59 -3.03 9.28 8.71
N ASP A 60 -2.94 8.12 9.38
CA ASP A 60 -2.36 6.86 8.90
C ASP A 60 -0.86 6.93 8.54
N TRP A 61 -0.14 7.95 9.01
CA TRP A 61 1.32 7.93 9.04
C TRP A 61 1.83 7.01 10.15
N ILE A 62 2.77 6.15 9.79
CA ILE A 62 3.40 5.15 10.64
C ILE A 62 4.89 5.45 10.74
N SER A 63 5.43 5.48 11.95
CA SER A 63 6.87 5.57 12.20
C SER A 63 7.41 4.31 12.87
N GLY A 64 8.68 4.04 12.61
CA GLY A 64 9.32 2.81 13.04
C GLY A 64 10.80 2.76 12.71
N VAL A 65 11.40 1.59 12.89
CA VAL A 65 12.78 1.29 12.51
C VAL A 65 12.78 0.17 11.46
N GLY A 66 13.65 0.32 10.48
CA GLY A 66 13.96 -0.72 9.51
C GLY A 66 15.43 -0.66 9.12
N VAL A 67 15.83 -1.61 8.30
CA VAL A 67 17.17 -1.69 7.73
C VAL A 67 17.15 -1.05 6.35
N PHE A 68 18.15 -0.22 6.07
CA PHE A 68 18.37 0.36 4.75
C PHE A 68 19.72 -0.08 4.20
N ASP A 69 19.67 -0.61 2.99
CA ASP A 69 20.82 -0.98 2.17
C ASP A 69 20.88 -0.06 0.93
N PRO A 70 21.85 0.88 0.87
CA PRO A 70 21.90 1.87 -0.19
C PRO A 70 22.35 1.34 -1.55
N ASP A 71 23.07 0.21 -1.60
CA ASP A 71 23.65 -0.33 -2.84
C ASP A 71 23.34 -1.82 -3.08
N GLY A 72 22.57 -2.46 -2.18
CA GLY A 72 22.08 -3.82 -2.33
C GLY A 72 23.23 -4.82 -2.25
N ALA A 73 23.42 -5.61 -3.30
CA ALA A 73 24.53 -6.57 -3.38
C ALA A 73 25.91 -5.90 -3.59
N GLY A 74 26.02 -4.60 -3.34
CA GLY A 74 27.25 -3.83 -3.43
C GLY A 74 28.18 -4.07 -2.24
N GLY A 75 29.00 -3.07 -1.93
CA GLY A 75 30.06 -3.18 -0.92
C GLY A 75 29.78 -2.38 0.35
N LEU A 76 28.65 -1.69 0.45
CA LEU A 76 28.27 -0.96 1.64
C LEU A 76 27.43 -1.84 2.55
N ASP A 77 27.69 -1.75 3.85
CA ASP A 77 26.88 -2.45 4.84
C ASP A 77 25.50 -1.80 4.97
N SER A 78 24.49 -2.61 5.21
CA SER A 78 23.15 -2.16 5.61
C SER A 78 23.17 -1.58 7.03
N TYR A 79 22.26 -0.66 7.34
CA TYR A 79 22.19 -0.05 8.67
C TYR A 79 20.76 0.36 9.05
N ASP A 80 20.53 0.46 10.36
CA ASP A 80 19.24 0.84 10.91
C ASP A 80 18.91 2.31 10.62
N ARG A 81 17.66 2.55 10.24
CA ARG A 81 17.11 3.90 10.08
C ARG A 81 15.67 3.97 10.54
N LEU A 82 15.31 5.17 11.00
CA LEU A 82 13.92 5.54 11.19
C LEU A 82 13.22 5.70 9.85
N PHE A 83 11.99 5.21 9.75
CA PHE A 83 11.14 5.43 8.60
C PHE A 83 9.86 6.17 8.98
N LEU A 84 9.23 6.76 7.96
CA LEU A 84 7.88 7.29 8.01
C LEU A 84 7.15 6.85 6.72
N VAL A 85 6.07 6.10 6.84
CA VAL A 85 5.27 5.59 5.71
C VAL A 85 3.79 5.84 5.96
N GLN A 86 3.01 6.10 4.91
CA GLN A 86 1.57 6.31 5.03
C GLN A 86 0.81 5.11 4.45
N ILE A 87 -0.26 4.65 5.13
CA ILE A 87 -1.21 3.72 4.50
C ILE A 87 -2.07 4.52 3.50
N PRO A 88 -2.12 4.14 2.21
CA PRO A 88 -2.96 4.83 1.24
C PRO A 88 -4.46 4.60 1.52
N GLU A 89 -5.27 5.66 1.49
CA GLU A 89 -6.73 5.51 1.58
C GLU A 89 -7.30 4.77 0.35
N PRO A 90 -8.07 3.67 0.53
CA PRO A 90 -8.68 2.94 -0.58
C PRO A 90 -9.60 3.81 -1.45
N ALA A 91 -10.28 4.80 -0.86
CA ALA A 91 -11.18 5.69 -1.57
C ALA A 91 -10.47 6.57 -2.61
N THR A 92 -9.22 6.97 -2.33
CA THR A 92 -8.39 7.76 -3.26
C THR A 92 -8.09 6.96 -4.53
N LEU A 93 -7.84 5.65 -4.40
CA LEU A 93 -7.65 4.74 -5.54
C LEU A 93 -8.95 4.58 -6.37
N CYS A 94 -10.09 4.43 -5.70
CA CYS A 94 -11.40 4.32 -6.37
C CYS A 94 -11.79 5.60 -7.12
N LEU A 95 -11.53 6.78 -6.55
CA LEU A 95 -11.86 8.07 -7.18
C LEU A 95 -11.00 8.35 -8.43
N LEU A 96 -9.71 7.99 -8.41
CA LEU A 96 -8.84 8.08 -9.59
C LEU A 96 -9.33 7.16 -10.73
N GLY A 97 -9.77 5.94 -10.41
CA GLY A 97 -10.33 5.00 -11.39
C GLY A 97 -11.67 5.45 -11.98
N ALA A 98 -12.57 6.00 -11.16
CA ALA A 98 -13.85 6.52 -11.62
C ALA A 98 -13.69 7.74 -12.54
N GLY A 99 -12.79 8.66 -12.20
CA GLY A 99 -12.48 9.86 -12.99
C GLY A 99 -11.99 9.54 -14.41
N ALA A 100 -11.19 8.47 -14.59
CA ALA A 100 -10.72 8.02 -15.90
C ALA A 100 -11.83 7.41 -16.78
N CYS A 101 -12.86 6.80 -16.17
CA CYS A 101 -13.95 6.13 -16.89
C CYS A 101 -15.04 7.10 -17.40
N LEU A 102 -15.31 8.19 -16.66
CA LEU A 102 -16.31 9.21 -17.00
C LEU A 102 -16.21 9.78 -18.44
N PRO A 103 -15.03 10.18 -18.96
CA PRO A 103 -14.91 10.66 -20.34
C PRO A 103 -15.08 9.55 -21.40
N LEU A 104 -14.73 8.30 -21.08
CA LEU A 104 -14.92 7.15 -21.98
C LEU A 104 -16.40 6.79 -22.14
N LEU A 105 -17.17 6.89 -21.05
CA LEU A 105 -18.63 6.70 -21.06
C LEU A 105 -19.35 7.83 -21.81
N ARG A 106 -18.88 9.08 -21.70
CA ARG A 106 -19.39 10.22 -22.49
C ARG A 106 -19.13 10.06 -23.99
N ARG A 107 -17.97 9.53 -24.40
CA ARG A 107 -17.65 9.26 -25.82
C ARG A 107 -18.56 8.20 -26.46
N ARG A 108 -19.03 7.22 -25.69
CA ARG A 108 -19.96 6.19 -26.18
C ARG A 108 -21.37 6.74 -26.44
N ARG A 109 -21.83 7.74 -25.68
CA ARG A 109 -23.17 8.34 -25.85
C ARG A 109 -23.27 9.29 -27.05
N MET A 110 -22.16 9.84 -27.52
CA MET A 110 -22.13 10.82 -28.62
C MET A 110 -22.03 10.19 -30.03
N ARG A 111 -21.89 8.87 -30.14
CA ARG A 111 -21.86 8.14 -31.42
C ARG A 111 -23.16 7.38 -31.65
N ARG A 112 -24.22 8.08 -32.08
CA ARG A 112 -25.40 7.46 -32.69
C ARG A 112 -25.76 8.23 -33.96
N PRO A 113 -25.63 7.65 -35.17
CA PRO A 113 -26.23 8.23 -36.36
C PRO A 113 -27.66 7.72 -36.57
N PRO A 114 -28.48 8.45 -37.34
CA PRO A 114 -29.94 8.39 -37.31
C PRO A 114 -30.54 7.58 -38.47
N GLY A 115 -31.73 7.03 -38.25
CA GLY A 115 -32.59 6.53 -39.33
C GLY A 115 -33.36 5.26 -38.96
N ALA A 116 -34.60 5.40 -38.50
CA ALA A 116 -35.62 4.38 -38.68
C ALA A 116 -36.64 4.95 -39.68
N PRO A 117 -37.04 4.22 -40.74
CA PRO A 117 -38.06 4.69 -41.67
C PRO A 117 -39.44 4.59 -41.02
N GLU A 118 -40.26 5.60 -41.27
CA GLU A 118 -41.66 5.70 -40.85
C GLU A 118 -42.55 4.87 -41.80
N PRO A 119 -43.51 4.05 -41.32
CA PRO A 119 -44.38 3.27 -42.19
C PRO A 119 -45.64 4.06 -42.59
N ASP A 120 -46.01 3.95 -43.87
CA ASP A 120 -47.26 4.46 -44.47
C ASP A 120 -48.52 3.77 -43.92
#